data_AF-A0A2E9NKR0-F1
#
_entry.id   AF-A0A2E9NKR0-F1
#
_cell.length_a   1.000
_cell.length_b   1.000
_cell.length_c   1.000
_cell.angle_alpha   90.00
_cell.angle_beta   90.00
_cell.angle_gamma   90.00
#
_symmetry.space_group_name_H-M   'P 1'
#
loop_
_entity.id
_entity.type
_entity.pdbx_description
1 polymer ?
#
loop_
_entity_poly.entity_id
_entity_poly.type
_entity_poly.pdbx_seq_one_letter_code
_entity_poly.pdbx_strand_id
1 'polypeptide(L)'
;MKVVCAGDCGVDRYVDLGIDRPGGKTLNVAATARQLFPRSTDVSVVTALGTDEEARFVAAAIRDHGLTGSVVHRRGRTSVQ
;
A
#
# COMPACT_ATOMS: atom_id res chain seq x y z
N MET A 1 -15.77 -13.36 3.56
CA MET A 1 -14.82 -13.02 4.65
C MET A 1 -14.09 -11.74 4.28
N LYS A 2 -13.67 -10.94 5.27
CA LYS A 2 -12.93 -9.69 5.03
C LYS A 2 -11.63 -9.68 5.82
N VAL A 3 -10.57 -9.21 5.18
CA VAL A 3 -9.26 -8.94 5.80
C VAL A 3 -8.99 -7.45 5.66
N VAL A 4 -8.78 -6.79 6.79
CA VAL A 4 -8.45 -5.35 6.83
C VAL A 4 -7.04 -5.22 7.39
N CYS A 5 -6.13 -4.70 6.59
CA CYS A 5 -4.77 -4.39 6.98
C CYS A 5 -4.68 -2.89 7.26
N ALA A 6 -4.50 -2.50 8.52
CA ALA A 6 -4.41 -1.11 8.92
C ALA A 6 -2.99 -0.78 9.38
N GLY A 7 -2.42 0.30 8.85
CA GLY A 7 -1.07 0.74 9.20
C GLY A 7 -0.41 1.55 8.10
N ASP A 8 0.92 1.63 8.14
CA ASP A 8 1.71 2.39 7.17
C ASP A 8 1.76 1.70 5.80
N CYS A 9 1.59 2.52 4.77
CA CYS A 9 1.95 2.23 3.39
C CYS A 9 2.86 3.38 2.92
N GLY A 10 3.85 3.06 2.09
CA GLY A 10 4.84 4.04 1.68
C GLY A 10 5.68 3.55 0.51
N VAL A 11 6.83 4.17 0.33
CA VAL A 11 7.80 3.79 -0.70
C VAL A 11 9.05 3.28 -0.01
N ASP A 12 9.49 2.08 -0.38
CA ASP A 12 10.78 1.56 0.03
C ASP A 12 11.80 1.94 -1.07
N ARG A 13 12.82 2.72 -0.70
CA ARG A 13 13.86 3.23 -1.61
C ARG A 13 15.13 2.40 -1.49
N TYR A 14 15.40 1.61 -2.52
CA TYR A 14 16.60 0.80 -2.61
C TYR A 14 17.73 1.62 -3.24
N VAL A 15 18.45 2.38 -2.42
CA VAL A 15 19.48 3.35 -2.85
C VAL A 15 20.54 2.70 -3.75
N ASP A 16 21.09 1.55 -3.36
CA ASP A 16 22.15 0.86 -4.13
C ASP A 16 21.66 0.32 -5.48
N LEU A 17 20.34 0.10 -5.60
CA LEU A 17 19.71 -0.39 -6.83
C LEU A 17 19.17 0.76 -7.68
N GLY A 18 19.09 1.99 -7.15
CA GLY A 18 18.48 3.14 -7.82
C GLY A 18 16.99 2.94 -8.14
N ILE A 19 16.27 2.10 -7.38
CA ILE A 19 14.86 1.81 -7.62
C ILE A 19 13.98 2.07 -6.38
N ASP A 20 12.78 2.58 -6.64
CA ASP A 20 11.72 2.72 -5.65
C ASP A 20 10.70 1.58 -5.84
N ARG A 21 10.20 1.02 -4.72
CA ARG A 21 9.14 0.01 -4.71
C ARG A 21 8.00 0.46 -3.81
N PRO A 22 6.73 0.09 -4.10
CA PRO A 22 5.67 0.22 -3.11
C PRO A 22 6.00 -0.64 -1.89
N GLY A 23 5.85 -0.05 -0.72
CA GLY A 23 6.32 -0.61 0.54
C GLY A 23 5.39 -0.33 1.71
N GLY A 24 5.91 -0.58 2.91
CA GLY A 24 5.14 -0.60 4.15
C GLY A 24 4.59 -1.99 4.47
N LYS A 25 4.69 -2.38 5.74
CA LYS A 25 4.34 -3.74 6.20
C LYS A 25 2.89 -4.07 5.92
N THR A 26 2.02 -3.07 6.04
CA THR A 26 0.58 -3.19 5.78
C THR A 26 0.30 -3.58 4.33
N LEU A 27 0.94 -2.89 3.38
CA LEU A 27 0.77 -3.18 1.96
C LEU A 27 1.30 -4.58 1.62
N ASN A 28 2.47 -4.95 2.15
CA ASN A 28 3.07 -6.26 1.90
C ASN A 28 2.21 -7.41 2.43
N VAL A 29 1.64 -7.26 3.64
CA VAL A 29 0.70 -8.24 4.21
C VAL A 29 -0.57 -8.32 3.38
N ALA A 30 -1.16 -7.19 2.97
CA ALA A 30 -2.38 -7.18 2.17
C ALA A 30 -2.17 -7.82 0.79
N ALA A 31 -1.07 -7.49 0.11
CA ALA A 31 -0.72 -8.09 -1.18
C ALA A 31 -0.53 -9.61 -1.06
N THR A 32 0.15 -10.08 0.00
CA THR A 32 0.33 -11.51 0.28
C THR A 32 -1.00 -12.19 0.60
N ALA A 33 -1.83 -11.59 1.46
CA ALA A 33 -3.15 -12.10 1.80
C ALA A 33 -4.02 -12.25 0.55
N ARG A 34 -3.95 -11.29 -0.37
CA ARG A 34 -4.68 -11.35 -1.64
C ARG A 34 -4.26 -12.52 -2.53
N GLN A 35 -2.99 -12.91 -2.51
CA GLN A 35 -2.48 -14.08 -3.24
C GLN A 35 -2.91 -15.40 -2.58
N LEU A 36 -2.96 -15.44 -1.25
CA LEU A 36 -3.24 -16.67 -0.50
C LEU A 36 -4.73 -16.97 -0.34
N PHE A 37 -5.56 -15.94 -0.18
CA PHE A 37 -6.99 -16.14 0.04
C PHE A 37 -7.79 -16.25 -1.27
N PRO A 38 -8.89 -17.02 -1.27
CA PRO A 38 -9.81 -17.09 -2.40
C PRO A 38 -10.24 -15.70 -2.87
N ARG A 39 -10.53 -15.57 -4.17
CA ARG A 39 -11.00 -14.30 -4.79
C ARG A 39 -12.26 -13.73 -4.14
N SER A 40 -13.06 -14.57 -3.48
CA SER A 40 -14.26 -14.16 -2.74
C SER A 40 -13.97 -13.47 -1.39
N THR A 41 -12.74 -13.53 -0.89
CA THR A 41 -12.32 -12.77 0.30
C THR A 41 -12.06 -11.33 -0.10
N ASP A 42 -12.68 -10.36 0.56
CA ASP A 42 -12.34 -8.94 0.39
C ASP A 42 -11.07 -8.62 1.20
N VAL A 43 -10.02 -8.13 0.55
CA VAL A 43 -8.77 -7.74 1.20
C VAL A 43 -8.59 -6.24 0.99
N SER A 44 -8.46 -5.51 2.09
CA SER A 44 -8.47 -4.05 2.08
C SER A 44 -7.33 -3.47 2.92
N VAL A 45 -6.84 -2.31 2.52
CA VAL A 45 -5.90 -1.50 3.31
C VAL A 45 -6.58 -0.26 3.90
N VAL A 46 -6.20 0.10 5.11
CA VAL A 46 -6.55 1.37 5.75
C VAL A 46 -5.26 2.08 6.09
N THR A 47 -5.00 3.22 5.45
CA THR A 47 -3.73 3.92 5.59
C THR A 47 -3.88 5.43 5.39
N ALA A 48 -2.84 6.18 5.75
CA ALA A 48 -2.74 7.59 5.46
C ALA A 48 -1.54 7.85 4.54
N LEU A 49 -1.74 8.64 3.49
CA LEU A 49 -0.69 9.03 2.56
C LEU A 49 -0.59 10.57 2.50
N GLY A 50 0.53 11.05 1.96
CA GLY A 50 0.70 12.46 1.62
C GLY A 50 -0.18 12.88 0.44
N THR A 51 0.08 14.08 -0.08
CA THR A 51 -0.54 14.60 -1.31
C THR A 51 0.46 14.69 -2.47
N ASP A 52 1.51 13.87 -2.42
CA ASP A 52 2.66 13.88 -3.32
C ASP A 52 2.62 12.76 -4.38
N GLU A 53 3.70 12.62 -5.16
CA GLU A 53 3.79 11.63 -6.23
C GLU A 53 3.90 10.22 -5.68
N GLU A 54 4.62 10.07 -4.57
CA GLU A 54 4.79 8.85 -3.82
C GLU A 54 3.42 8.33 -3.33
N ALA A 55 2.51 9.21 -2.90
CA ALA A 55 1.13 8.82 -2.59
C ALA A 55 0.41 8.20 -3.79
N ARG A 56 0.59 8.79 -4.99
CA ARG A 56 0.00 8.26 -6.23
C ARG A 56 0.59 6.90 -6.61
N PHE A 57 1.91 6.75 -6.44
CA PHE A 57 2.62 5.50 -6.70
C PHE A 57 2.12 4.36 -5.79
N VAL A 58 1.97 4.62 -4.49
CA VAL A 58 1.41 3.65 -3.53
C VAL A 58 -0.06 3.35 -3.82
N ALA A 59 -0.87 4.37 -4.13
CA ALA A 59 -2.28 4.17 -4.48
C ALA A 59 -2.47 3.35 -5.76
N ALA A 60 -1.57 3.47 -6.74
CA ALA A 60 -1.55 2.60 -7.91
C ALA A 60 -1.26 1.16 -7.52
N ALA A 61 -0.24 0.91 -6.69
CA ALA A 61 0.11 -0.43 -6.24
C ALA A 61 -1.03 -1.13 -5.46
N ILE A 62 -1.76 -0.40 -4.59
CA ILE A 62 -2.95 -0.93 -3.90
C ILE A 62 -3.96 -1.46 -4.92
N ARG A 63 -4.21 -0.68 -5.98
CA ARG A 63 -5.16 -1.05 -7.04
C ARG A 63 -4.67 -2.22 -7.89
N ASP A 64 -3.39 -2.21 -8.26
CA ASP A 64 -2.78 -3.22 -9.13
C ASP A 64 -2.71 -4.59 -8.46
N HIS A 65 -2.60 -4.63 -7.13
CA HIS A 65 -2.76 -5.85 -6.35
C HIS A 65 -4.22 -6.32 -6.24
N GLY A 66 -5.21 -5.57 -6.73
CA GLY A 66 -6.63 -5.91 -6.58
C GLY A 66 -7.13 -5.77 -5.15
N LEU A 67 -6.53 -4.84 -4.39
CA LEU A 67 -6.94 -4.50 -3.03
C LEU A 67 -7.94 -3.34 -3.05
N THR A 68 -8.87 -3.34 -2.11
CA THR A 68 -9.66 -2.13 -1.83
C THR A 68 -8.90 -1.25 -0.83
N GLY A 69 -9.12 0.07 -0.86
CA GLY A 69 -8.38 1.01 -0.01
C GLY A 69 -9.28 2.05 0.63
N SER A 70 -9.18 2.20 1.95
CA SER A 70 -9.60 3.42 2.64
C SER A 70 -8.35 4.26 2.89
N VAL A 71 -8.01 5.09 1.90
CA VAL A 71 -6.81 5.92 1.91
C VAL A 71 -7.20 7.34 2.29
N VAL A 72 -6.62 7.82 3.38
CA VAL A 72 -6.84 9.18 3.85
C VAL A 72 -5.63 10.03 3.48
N HIS A 73 -5.83 11.03 2.62
CA HIS A 73 -4.77 11.97 2.27
C HIS A 73 -4.64 13.06 3.33
N ARG A 74 -3.39 13.41 3.68
CA ARG A 74 -3.03 14.47 4.62
C ARG A 74 -1.98 15.38 4.01
N ARG A 75 -2.02 16.67 4.39
CA ARG A 75 -0.94 17.61 4.04
C ARG A 75 0.38 17.07 4.60
N GLY A 76 1.40 17.04 3.76
CA GLY A 76 2.71 16.45 4.09
C GLY A 76 3.16 15.51 2.98
N ARG A 77 4.18 14.71 3.29
CA ARG A 77 4.77 13.75 2.36
C ARG A 77 4.42 12.31 2.73
N THR A 78 4.31 11.46 1.72
CA THR A 78 4.23 10.00 1.91
C THR A 78 5.57 9.51 2.44
N SER A 79 5.54 8.53 3.35
CA SER A 79 6.75 7.97 3.91
C SER A 79 7.60 7.33 2.81
N VAL A 80 8.86 7.72 2.74
CA VAL A 80 9.90 7.05 1.96
C VAL A 80 10.90 6.48 2.96
N GLN A 81 11.14 5.17 2.89
CA GLN A 81 11.98 4.40 3.82
C GLN A 81 13.21 3.86 3.11
#